data_AF-A0A662FV40-F1
#
_entry.id   AF-A0A662FV40-F1
#
_cell.length_a   1.000
_cell.length_b   1.000
_cell.length_c   1.000
_cell.angle_alpha   90.00
_cell.angle_beta   90.00
_cell.angle_gamma   90.00
#
_symmetry.space_group_name_H-M   'P 1'
#
loop_
_entity.id
_entity.type
_entity.pdbx_description
1 polymer ?
#
loop_
_entity_poly.entity_id
_entity_poly.type
_entity_poly.pdbx_seq_one_letter_code
_entity_poly.pdbx_strand_id
1 'polypeptide(L)' 'WWVCMECGYVHYGREPPEECPSCKHPRSYFMVKCEEY' A
#
# COMPACT_ATOMS: atom_id res chain seq x y z
N TRP A 1 3.09 3.92 -6.68
CA TRP A 1 3.37 2.76 -5.81
C TRP A 1 2.50 2.91 -4.56
N TRP A 2 2.15 1.82 -3.90
CA TRP A 2 1.20 1.83 -2.79
C TRP A 2 1.95 1.60 -1.49
N VAL A 3 1.64 2.40 -0.47
CA VAL A 3 2.24 2.23 0.86
C VAL A 3 1.16 1.91 1.87
N CYS A 4 1.37 0.86 2.65
CA CYS A 4 0.53 0.54 3.79
C CYS A 4 0.86 1.52 4.93
N MET A 5 -0.14 2.27 5.39
CA MET A 5 0.03 3.27 6.44
C MET A 5 0.16 2.66 7.85
N GLU A 6 -0.21 1.39 8.03
CA GLU A 6 -0.09 0.70 9.33
C GLU A 6 1.31 0.13 9.58
N CYS A 7 1.93 -0.45 8.55
CA CYS A 7 3.20 -1.18 8.70
C CYS A 7 4.35 -0.65 7.82
N GLY A 8 4.08 0.28 6.92
CA GLY A 8 5.08 0.80 5.99
C GLY A 8 5.40 -0.12 4.80
N TYR A 9 4.64 -1.21 4.60
CA TYR A 9 4.84 -2.10 3.44
C TYR A 9 4.64 -1.36 2.12
N VAL A 10 5.61 -1.51 1.20
CA VAL A 10 5.59 -0.85 -0.11
C VAL A 10 5.25 -1.88 -1.19
N HIS A 11 4.17 -1.61 -1.93
CA HIS A 11 3.74 -2.41 -3.07
C HIS A 11 3.97 -1.64 -4.38
N TYR A 12 4.83 -2.19 -5.24
CA TYR A 12 5.13 -1.66 -6.56
C TYR A 12 4.19 -2.28 -7.59
N GLY A 13 2.99 -1.71 -7.70
CA GLY A 13 1.96 -2.12 -8.64
C GLY A 13 1.07 -0.94 -9.03
N ARG A 14 0.25 -1.13 -10.07
CA ARG A 14 -0.78 -0.14 -10.45
C ARG A 14 -1.92 -0.10 -9.44
N GLU A 15 -2.15 -1.20 -8.72
CA GLU A 15 -3.22 -1.36 -7.74
C GLU A 15 -2.66 -1.94 -6.44
N PRO A 16 -3.27 -1.66 -5.27
CA PRO A 16 -2.85 -2.26 -4.02
C PRO A 16 -3.38 -3.70 -3.93
N PRO A 17 -2.70 -4.61 -3.20
CA PRO A 17 -3.23 -5.93 -2.91
C PRO A 17 -4.48 -5.83 -2.04
N GLU A 18 -5.38 -6.82 -2.10
CA GLU A 18 -6.60 -6.88 -1.27
C GLU A 18 -6.30 -6.82 0.23
N GLU A 19 -5.19 -7.42 0.63
CA GLU A 19 -4.69 -7.45 2.00
C GLU A 19 -3.17 -7.20 2.00
N CYS A 20 -2.69 -6.50 3.03
CA CYS A 20 -1.27 -6.29 3.20
C CYS A 20 -0.57 -7.62 3.55
N PRO A 21 0.44 -8.08 2.79
CA PRO A 21 1.12 -9.33 3.10
C PRO A 21 1.95 -9.28 4.39
N SER A 22 2.29 -8.08 4.88
CA SER A 22 3.07 -7.91 6.10
C SER A 22 2.19 -7.89 7.36
N CYS A 23 1.10 -7.12 7.36
CA CYS A 23 0.26 -6.92 8.55
C CYS A 23 -1.16 -7.50 8.42
N LYS A 24 -1.52 -8.09 7.28
CA LYS A 24 -2.85 -8.66 6.98
C LYS A 24 -4.02 -7.69 7.18
N HIS A 25 -3.75 -6.39 7.07
CA HIS A 25 -4.79 -5.36 7.09
C HIS A 25 -5.41 -5.19 5.70
N PRO A 26 -6.68 -4.79 5.62
CA PRO A 26 -7.38 -4.63 4.35
C PRO A 26 -6.76 -3.51 3.50
N ARG A 27 -6.98 -3.59 2.18
CA ARG A 27 -6.46 -2.62 1.20
C ARG A 27 -6.78 -1.15 1.49
N SER A 28 -7.80 -0.88 2.29
CA SER A 28 -8.20 0.48 2.70
C SER A 28 -7.08 1.25 3.41
N TYR A 29 -6.10 0.56 3.98
CA TYR A 29 -4.93 1.15 4.62
C TYR A 29 -3.79 1.48 3.66
N PHE A 30 -3.92 1.15 2.37
CA PHE A 30 -2.94 1.53 1.36
C PHE A 30 -3.24 2.92 0.81
N MET A 31 -2.23 3.79 0.83
CA MET A 31 -2.25 5.08 0.15
C MET A 31 -1.43 5.01 -1.14
N VAL A 32 -1.94 5.62 -2.20
CA VAL A 32 -1.17 5.87 -3.41
C VAL A 32 -0.18 7.00 -3.12
N LYS A 33 1.12 6.69 -3.16
CA LYS A 33 2.15 7.71 -3.24
C LYS A 33 2.40 7.98 -4.72
N CYS A 34 1.81 9.08 -5.21
CA CYS A 34 2.30 9.76 -6.40
C CYS A 34 3.39 10.71 -5.94
N GLU A 35 4.63 10.46 -6.33
CA GLU A 35 5.66 11.50 -6.29
C GLU A 35 5.30 12.49 -7.40
N GLU A 36 4.54 13.52 -7.08
CA GLU A 36 4.47 14.72 -7.92
C GLU A 36 5.85 15.37 -7.88
N TYR A 37 6.43 15.56 -9.06
CA TYR A 37 7.75 16.17 -9.31
C TYR A 37 7.60 17.63 -9.69
#